data_AF-A0A6G1I6F9-F1
#
_entry.id   AF-A0A6G1I6F9-F1
#
_cell.length_a   1.000
_cell.length_b   1.000
_cell.length_c   1.000
_cell.angle_alpha   90.00
_cell.angle_beta   90.00
_cell.angle_gamma   90.00
#
_symmetry.space_group_name_H-M   'P 1'
#
loop_
_entity.id
_entity.type
_entity.pdbx_description
1 polymer ?
#
loop_
_entity_poly.entity_id
_entity_poly.type
_entity_poly.pdbx_seq_one_letter_code
_entity_poly.pdbx_strand_id
1 'polypeptide(L)'
;MSLHPSPSLLGLPGSRKSKPYFLQQRSRFLAQTLTAPLRSPHLVPRALRIARGALFPGNAPGPPRKVPTPEEQAAILRRCAEVCAAAMPAPARAVYFGGRDAVAEIEGMLGVFGDGYLNRHLVFGILERIVVRLAPEVAEQGVGGLMAERVGGQWGEAL
;
A
#
# COMPACT_ATOMS: atom_id res chain seq x y z
N MET A 1 -50.85 39.08 20.54
CA MET A 1 -51.35 37.86 19.87
C MET A 1 -51.08 38.06 18.39
N SER A 2 -50.18 37.36 17.72
CA SER A 2 -49.78 35.96 17.91
C SER A 2 -48.34 35.75 17.42
N LEU A 3 -47.56 35.08 18.26
CA LEU A 3 -46.23 34.54 17.97
C LEU A 3 -46.37 33.48 16.88
N HIS A 4 -45.63 33.61 15.77
CA HIS A 4 -45.29 32.47 14.93
C HIS A 4 -43.83 32.05 15.22
N PRO A 5 -43.58 30.75 15.42
CA PRO A 5 -42.28 30.25 15.85
C PRO A 5 -41.31 30.10 14.67
N SER A 6 -40.05 30.44 14.91
CA SER A 6 -38.92 30.10 14.05
C SER A 6 -38.76 28.58 13.92
N PRO A 7 -38.60 28.03 12.70
CA PRO A 7 -38.12 26.66 12.54
C PRO A 7 -36.59 26.68 12.45
N SER A 8 -35.94 26.64 13.60
CA SER A 8 -34.61 26.05 13.73
C SER A 8 -34.79 24.54 13.72
N LEU A 9 -34.32 23.85 12.67
CA LEU A 9 -33.82 22.45 12.64
C LEU A 9 -33.85 21.91 11.21
N LEU A 10 -32.86 22.30 10.40
CA LEU A 10 -32.41 21.44 9.31
C LEU A 10 -31.00 20.97 9.66
N GLY A 11 -30.91 19.69 10.01
CA GLY A 11 -29.70 19.02 10.46
C GLY A 11 -28.55 19.25 9.49
N LEU A 12 -27.48 19.87 9.99
CA LEU A 12 -26.22 19.96 9.27
C LEU A 12 -25.69 18.53 9.06
N PRO A 13 -25.46 18.09 7.81
CA PRO A 13 -24.86 16.80 7.55
C PRO A 13 -23.49 16.74 8.23
N GLY A 14 -23.27 15.62 8.90
CA GLY A 14 -22.18 15.37 9.83
C GLY A 14 -20.85 15.97 9.38
N SER A 15 -20.18 16.55 10.38
CA SER A 15 -18.80 17.03 10.35
C SER A 15 -17.86 15.96 9.78
N ARG A 16 -17.79 15.89 8.44
CA ARG A 16 -16.68 15.26 7.75
C ARG A 16 -15.50 16.16 8.05
N LYS A 17 -14.72 15.79 9.05
CA LYS A 17 -13.38 16.35 9.30
C LYS A 17 -12.61 16.24 7.98
N SER A 18 -12.68 17.31 7.18
CA SER A 18 -11.99 17.43 5.90
C SER A 18 -10.51 17.32 6.23
N LYS A 19 -9.91 16.15 5.97
CA LYS A 19 -8.46 15.99 6.04
C LYS A 19 -7.87 17.11 5.19
N PRO A 20 -6.93 17.92 5.71
CA PRO A 20 -6.39 19.05 4.95
C PRO A 20 -5.92 18.54 3.58
N TYR A 21 -6.32 19.24 2.53
CA TYR A 21 -6.15 18.87 1.10
C TYR A 21 -4.74 18.33 0.80
N PHE A 22 -3.75 18.87 1.49
CA PHE A 22 -2.35 18.47 1.43
C PHE A 22 -2.08 17.02 1.87
N LEU A 23 -2.71 16.54 2.95
CA LEU A 23 -2.59 15.14 3.39
C LEU A 23 -3.22 14.18 2.37
N GLN A 24 -4.35 14.57 1.76
CA GLN A 24 -5.00 13.75 0.74
C GLN A 24 -4.16 13.66 -0.54
N GLN A 25 -3.53 14.75 -0.96
CA GLN A 25 -2.60 14.73 -2.10
C GLN A 25 -1.37 13.87 -1.83
N ARG A 26 -0.79 13.94 -0.62
CA ARG A 26 0.33 13.08 -0.21
C ARG A 26 -0.04 11.60 -0.26
N SER A 27 -1.21 11.22 0.29
CA SER A 27 -1.68 9.83 0.25
C SER A 27 -1.92 9.34 -1.17
N ARG A 28 -2.44 10.19 -2.06
CA ARG A 28 -2.68 9.82 -3.46
C ARG A 28 -1.38 9.67 -4.25
N PHE A 29 -0.43 10.58 -4.03
CA PHE A 29 0.90 10.50 -4.62
C PHE A 29 1.62 9.22 -4.17
N LEU A 30 1.56 8.90 -2.87
CA LEU A 30 2.15 7.70 -2.30
C LEU A 30 1.50 6.43 -2.86
N ALA A 31 0.17 6.37 -2.91
CA ALA A 31 -0.56 5.24 -3.52
C ALA A 31 -0.22 5.06 -5.01
N GLN A 32 -0.15 6.15 -5.79
CA GLN A 32 0.24 6.09 -7.20
C GLN A 32 1.69 5.66 -7.37
N THR A 33 2.60 6.15 -6.53
CA THR A 33 4.03 5.82 -6.58
C THR A 33 4.28 4.36 -6.21
N LEU A 34 3.57 3.83 -5.22
CA LEU A 34 3.66 2.41 -4.84
C LEU A 34 3.08 1.48 -5.90
N THR A 35 2.01 1.90 -6.59
CA THR A 35 1.30 1.04 -7.55
C THR A 35 1.78 1.19 -9.00
N ALA A 36 2.43 2.30 -9.35
CA ALA A 36 2.95 2.53 -10.70
C ALA A 36 4.01 1.50 -11.15
N PRO A 37 4.97 1.08 -10.31
CA PRO A 37 5.91 0.02 -10.65
C PRO A 37 5.23 -1.32 -10.97
N LEU A 38 4.13 -1.65 -10.28
CA LEU A 38 3.36 -2.87 -10.52
C LEU A 38 2.65 -2.86 -11.89
N ARG A 39 2.52 -1.70 -12.54
CA ARG A 39 1.97 -1.57 -13.89
C ARG A 39 3.02 -1.77 -14.99
N SER A 40 4.30 -1.76 -14.65
CA SER A 40 5.37 -1.95 -15.63
C SER A 40 5.50 -3.43 -16.02
N PRO A 41 5.43 -3.78 -17.31
CA PRO A 41 5.46 -5.17 -17.77
C PRO A 41 6.78 -5.89 -17.43
N HIS A 42 7.88 -5.16 -17.25
CA HIS A 42 9.19 -5.74 -16.98
C HIS A 42 9.51 -5.88 -15.49
N LEU A 43 8.80 -5.15 -14.62
CA LEU A 43 9.07 -5.16 -13.18
C LEU A 43 8.47 -6.36 -12.49
N VAL A 44 7.31 -6.85 -12.92
CA VAL A 44 6.66 -8.03 -12.31
C VAL A 44 7.53 -9.28 -12.45
N PRO A 45 8.00 -9.69 -13.65
CA PRO A 45 8.86 -10.88 -13.77
C PRO A 45 10.19 -10.73 -13.02
N ARG A 46 10.75 -9.52 -13.00
CA ARG A 46 12.01 -9.24 -12.28
C ARG A 46 11.82 -9.31 -10.77
N ALA A 47 10.75 -8.73 -10.24
CA ALA A 47 10.39 -8.79 -8.84
C ALA A 47 10.11 -10.22 -8.39
N LEU A 48 9.33 -10.99 -9.17
CA LEU A 48 9.06 -12.41 -8.88
C LEU A 48 10.34 -13.25 -8.89
N ARG A 49 11.28 -12.99 -9.82
CA ARG A 49 12.57 -13.69 -9.87
C ARG A 49 13.44 -13.37 -8.65
N ILE A 50 13.48 -12.10 -8.23
CA ILE A 50 14.21 -11.68 -7.03
C ILE A 50 13.57 -12.28 -5.78
N ALA A 51 12.24 -12.21 -5.65
CA ALA A 51 11.50 -12.79 -4.54
C ALA A 51 11.73 -14.30 -4.45
N ARG A 52 11.68 -15.02 -5.58
CA ARG A 52 12.02 -16.44 -5.65
C ARG A 52 13.44 -16.70 -5.17
N GLY A 53 14.43 -15.93 -5.64
CA GLY A 53 15.83 -16.10 -5.24
C GLY A 53 16.06 -15.82 -3.75
N ALA A 54 15.33 -14.87 -3.17
CA ALA A 54 15.43 -14.53 -1.76
C ALA A 54 14.71 -15.53 -0.84
N LEU A 55 13.54 -16.03 -1.25
CA LEU A 55 12.73 -16.98 -0.46
C LEU A 55 13.17 -18.43 -0.65
N PHE A 56 13.65 -18.77 -1.85
CA PHE A 56 14.04 -20.11 -2.26
C PHE A 56 15.44 -20.13 -2.89
N PRO A 57 16.51 -19.88 -2.10
CA PRO A 57 17.88 -19.99 -2.61
C PRO A 57 18.12 -21.42 -3.13
N GLY A 58 18.43 -21.54 -4.43
CA GLY A 58 18.59 -22.85 -5.08
C GLY A 58 17.30 -23.68 -5.20
N ASN A 59 16.12 -23.03 -5.17
CA ASN A 59 14.79 -23.68 -5.16
C ASN A 59 14.50 -24.53 -3.90
N ALA A 60 15.33 -24.43 -2.85
CA ALA A 60 15.05 -25.00 -1.54
C ALA A 60 14.51 -23.91 -0.61
N PRO A 61 13.66 -24.22 0.38
CA PRO A 61 13.21 -23.25 1.39
C PRO A 61 14.42 -22.57 2.04
N GLY A 62 14.44 -21.23 2.03
CA GLY A 62 15.49 -20.48 2.70
C GLY A 62 15.53 -20.75 4.21
N PRO A 63 16.66 -20.47 4.87
CA PRO A 63 16.75 -20.59 6.33
C PRO A 63 15.68 -19.72 7.01
N PRO A 64 15.24 -20.10 8.23
CA PRO A 64 14.22 -19.36 8.95
C PRO A 64 14.64 -17.90 9.09
N ARG A 65 13.67 -17.00 8.85
CA ARG A 65 13.90 -15.56 8.93
C ARG A 65 14.29 -15.20 10.36
N LYS A 66 15.48 -14.63 10.53
CA LYS A 66 15.86 -13.96 11.78
C LYS A 66 15.17 -12.61 11.82
N VAL A 67 14.28 -12.42 12.80
CA VAL A 67 13.61 -11.13 13.02
C VAL A 67 14.66 -10.19 13.62
N PRO A 68 14.91 -9.01 13.02
CA PRO A 68 15.88 -8.07 13.57
C PRO A 68 15.44 -7.59 14.96
N THR A 69 16.40 -7.26 15.81
CA THR A 69 16.12 -6.66 17.13
C THR A 69 15.45 -5.29 16.97
N PRO A 70 14.75 -4.75 17.99
CA PRO A 70 14.13 -3.43 17.89
C PRO A 70 15.12 -2.31 17.51
N GLU A 71 16.35 -2.40 18.00
CA GLU A 71 17.44 -1.46 17.67
C GLU A 71 17.88 -1.61 16.20
N GLU A 72 18.02 -2.85 15.72
CA GLU A 72 18.33 -3.12 14.31
C GLU A 72 17.20 -2.65 13.38
N GLN A 73 15.94 -2.82 13.78
CA GLN A 73 14.78 -2.33 13.02
C GLN A 73 14.82 -0.80 12.89
N ALA A 74 15.10 -0.08 13.98
CA ALA A 74 15.26 1.37 13.96
C ALA A 74 16.42 1.80 13.05
N ALA A 75 17.56 1.11 13.12
CA ALA A 75 18.71 1.39 12.25
C ALA A 75 18.38 1.15 10.76
N ILE A 76 17.66 0.06 10.44
CA ILE A 76 17.21 -0.23 9.07
C ILE A 76 16.24 0.85 8.57
N LEU A 77 15.29 1.29 9.40
CA LEU A 77 14.35 2.36 9.05
C LEU A 77 15.07 3.68 8.79
N ARG A 78 15.98 4.07 9.69
CA ARG A 78 16.81 5.27 9.54
C ARG A 78 17.61 5.22 8.25
N ARG A 79 18.28 4.09 7.99
CA ARG A 79 19.06 3.90 6.76
C ARG A 79 18.21 3.97 5.51
N CYS A 80 17.01 3.41 5.53
CA CYS A 80 16.07 3.50 4.43
C CYS A 80 15.63 4.96 4.19
N ALA A 81 15.35 5.71 5.25
CA ALA A 81 15.00 7.11 5.17
C ALA A 81 16.13 7.96 4.56
N GLU A 82 17.39 7.71 4.93
CA GLU A 82 18.56 8.35 4.32
C GLU A 82 18.64 8.09 2.82
N VAL A 83 18.47 6.83 2.40
CA VAL A 83 18.51 6.44 0.99
C VAL A 83 17.38 7.11 0.20
N CYS A 84 16.17 7.14 0.75
CA CYS A 84 15.04 7.85 0.14
C CYS A 84 15.31 9.35 0.04
N ALA A 85 15.85 9.98 1.09
CA ALA A 85 16.19 11.40 1.10
C ALA A 85 17.31 11.74 0.11
N ALA A 86 18.24 10.81 -0.13
CA ALA A 86 19.33 10.95 -1.11
C ALA A 86 18.86 10.72 -2.55
N ALA A 87 17.84 9.88 -2.76
CA ALA A 87 17.23 9.66 -4.08
C ALA A 87 16.46 10.89 -4.59
N MET A 88 16.05 11.80 -3.70
CA MET A 88 15.36 13.03 -4.06
C MET A 88 16.35 14.15 -4.43
N PRO A 89 16.15 14.86 -5.56
CA PRO A 89 16.91 16.08 -5.86
C PRO A 89 16.78 17.11 -4.73
N ALA A 90 17.88 17.78 -4.37
CA ALA A 90 17.93 18.80 -3.32
C ALA A 90 16.81 19.87 -3.41
N PRO A 91 16.50 20.47 -4.57
CA PRO A 91 15.41 21.44 -4.67
C PRO A 91 14.04 20.81 -4.40
N ALA A 92 13.79 19.58 -4.88
CA ALA A 92 12.54 18.87 -4.63
C ALA A 92 12.37 18.54 -3.15
N ARG A 93 13.46 18.16 -2.47
CA ARG A 93 13.48 17.92 -1.03
C ARG A 93 13.17 19.19 -0.23
N ALA A 94 13.78 20.31 -0.60
CA ALA A 94 13.54 21.61 0.06
C ALA A 94 12.07 22.04 -0.07
N VAL A 95 11.48 21.92 -1.27
CA VAL A 95 10.07 22.27 -1.53
C VAL A 95 9.12 21.32 -0.80
N TYR A 96 9.34 20.01 -0.89
CA TYR A 96 8.40 19.01 -0.35
C TYR A 96 8.38 18.98 1.18
N PHE A 97 9.53 19.13 1.84
CA PHE A 97 9.63 19.12 3.30
C PHE A 97 9.58 20.52 3.92
N GLY A 98 9.68 21.59 3.12
CA GLY A 98 9.63 22.97 3.60
C GLY A 98 10.82 23.33 4.50
N GLY A 99 12.00 22.82 4.19
CA GLY A 99 13.24 23.06 4.96
C GLY A 99 13.39 22.25 6.26
N ARG A 100 12.42 21.40 6.62
CA ARG A 100 12.52 20.46 7.75
C ARG A 100 13.50 19.32 7.45
N ASP A 101 13.90 18.60 8.50
CA ASP A 101 14.71 17.39 8.37
C ASP A 101 13.94 16.33 7.58
N ALA A 102 14.32 16.19 6.31
CA ALA A 102 13.73 15.25 5.38
C ALA A 102 13.90 13.80 5.85
N VAL A 103 15.00 13.47 6.53
CA VAL A 103 15.25 12.10 6.99
C VAL A 103 14.27 11.75 8.10
N ALA A 104 14.11 12.62 9.10
CA ALA A 104 13.13 12.41 10.17
C ALA A 104 11.68 12.35 9.66
N GLU A 105 11.32 13.22 8.70
CA GLU A 105 9.98 13.21 8.10
C GLU A 105 9.72 11.91 7.30
N ILE A 106 10.70 11.44 6.51
CA ILE A 106 10.59 10.19 5.77
C ILE A 106 10.53 9.00 6.74
N GLU A 107 11.36 8.99 7.78
CA GLU A 107 11.34 7.96 8.81
C GLU A 107 9.96 7.86 9.48
N GLY A 108 9.34 9.00 9.79
CA GLY A 108 7.96 9.05 10.28
C GLY A 108 6.94 8.48 9.28
N MET A 109 7.12 8.73 7.97
CA MET A 109 6.28 8.12 6.94
C MET A 109 6.50 6.61 6.83
N LEU A 110 7.74 6.14 6.96
CA LEU A 110 8.08 4.71 6.96
C LEU A 110 7.55 3.98 8.20
N GLY A 111 7.21 4.70 9.28
CA GLY A 111 6.60 4.14 10.48
C GLY A 111 5.32 3.33 10.23
N VAL A 112 4.61 3.56 9.12
CA VAL A 112 3.44 2.75 8.73
C VAL A 112 3.77 1.27 8.52
N PHE A 113 5.02 0.93 8.18
CA PHE A 113 5.47 -0.45 8.02
C PHE A 113 5.65 -1.19 9.35
N GLY A 114 5.57 -0.50 10.49
CA GLY A 114 5.49 -1.14 11.80
C GLY A 114 4.11 -1.76 12.10
N ASP A 115 3.09 -1.41 11.32
CA ASP A 115 1.72 -1.91 11.52
C ASP A 115 1.47 -3.21 10.74
N GLY A 116 1.23 -4.30 11.46
CA GLY A 116 0.96 -5.61 10.87
C GLY A 116 -0.33 -5.67 10.04
N TYR A 117 -1.35 -4.88 10.37
CA TYR A 117 -2.60 -4.80 9.61
C TYR A 117 -2.38 -4.08 8.27
N LEU A 118 -1.65 -2.96 8.28
CA LEU A 118 -1.28 -2.26 7.04
C LEU A 118 -0.40 -3.13 6.14
N ASN A 119 0.57 -3.83 6.73
CA ASN A 119 1.45 -4.75 6.00
C ASN A 119 0.66 -5.89 5.34
N ARG A 120 -0.36 -6.43 6.03
CA ARG A 120 -1.25 -7.45 5.48
C ARG A 120 -1.96 -6.93 4.22
N HIS A 121 -2.60 -5.76 4.32
CA HIS A 121 -3.28 -5.14 3.17
C HIS A 121 -2.34 -4.78 2.03
N LEU A 122 -1.13 -4.34 2.34
CA LEU A 122 -0.10 -4.08 1.34
C LEU A 122 0.25 -5.36 0.57
N VAL A 123 0.50 -6.47 1.26
CA VAL A 123 0.85 -7.74 0.63
C VAL A 123 -0.31 -8.26 -0.22
N PHE A 124 -1.54 -8.30 0.31
CA PHE A 124 -2.70 -8.73 -0.46
C PHE A 124 -2.96 -7.82 -1.66
N GLY A 125 -2.80 -6.50 -1.50
CA GLY A 125 -2.90 -5.55 -2.61
C GLY A 125 -1.84 -5.78 -3.68
N ILE A 126 -0.58 -6.08 -3.32
CA ILE A 126 0.46 -6.43 -4.30
C ILE A 126 0.09 -7.73 -5.03
N LEU A 127 -0.31 -8.77 -4.28
CA LEU A 127 -0.67 -10.07 -4.84
C LEU A 127 -1.86 -9.96 -5.80
N GLU A 128 -2.92 -9.27 -5.40
CA GLU A 128 -4.08 -9.00 -6.23
C GLU A 128 -3.67 -8.33 -7.55
N ARG A 129 -2.81 -7.31 -7.49
CA ARG A 129 -2.32 -6.62 -8.69
C ARG A 129 -1.49 -7.51 -9.60
N ILE A 130 -0.70 -8.42 -9.04
CA ILE A 130 0.05 -9.41 -9.82
C ILE A 130 -0.91 -10.40 -10.48
N VAL A 131 -1.88 -10.94 -9.72
CA VAL A 131 -2.86 -11.92 -10.21
C VAL A 131 -3.69 -11.33 -11.34
N VAL A 132 -4.29 -10.15 -11.15
CA VAL A 132 -5.09 -9.47 -12.18
C VAL A 132 -4.25 -9.12 -13.41
N ARG A 133 -2.94 -8.90 -13.26
CA ARG A 133 -2.08 -8.64 -14.41
C ARG A 133 -1.70 -9.90 -15.18
N LEU A 134 -1.57 -11.05 -14.50
CA LEU A 134 -1.25 -12.33 -15.13
C LEU A 134 -2.47 -13.03 -15.72
N ALA A 135 -3.64 -12.86 -15.10
CA ALA A 135 -4.91 -13.44 -15.49
C ALA A 135 -6.01 -12.36 -15.42
N PRO A 136 -6.12 -11.50 -16.46
CA PRO A 136 -7.06 -10.38 -16.44
C PRO A 136 -8.52 -10.82 -16.33
N GLU A 137 -8.87 -11.99 -16.88
CA GLU A 137 -10.17 -12.65 -16.72
C GLU A 137 -10.60 -12.83 -15.24
N VAL A 138 -9.66 -12.94 -14.30
CA VAL A 138 -9.97 -13.02 -12.85
C VAL A 138 -10.56 -11.71 -12.34
N ALA A 139 -10.21 -10.57 -12.92
CA ALA A 139 -10.78 -9.27 -12.53
C ALA A 139 -12.21 -9.07 -13.03
N GLU A 140 -12.57 -9.69 -14.15
CA GLU A 140 -13.88 -9.52 -14.79
C GLU A 140 -14.92 -10.48 -14.20
N GLN A 141 -14.56 -11.75 -14.04
CA GLN A 141 -15.49 -12.82 -13.68
C GLN A 141 -15.30 -13.33 -12.24
N GLY A 142 -14.18 -12.99 -11.61
CA GLY A 142 -13.77 -13.57 -10.33
C GLY A 142 -13.37 -15.04 -10.44
N VAL A 143 -12.69 -15.55 -9.41
CA VAL A 143 -12.26 -16.96 -9.37
C VAL A 143 -13.46 -17.92 -9.42
N GLY A 144 -14.54 -17.59 -8.69
CA GLY A 144 -15.74 -18.44 -8.65
C GLY A 144 -16.44 -18.57 -10.00
N GLY A 145 -16.57 -17.48 -10.77
CA GLY A 145 -17.16 -17.50 -12.10
C GLY A 145 -16.35 -18.35 -13.09
N LEU A 146 -15.03 -18.13 -13.12
CA LEU A 146 -14.10 -18.90 -13.96
C LEU A 146 -14.11 -20.39 -13.65
N MET A 147 -14.21 -20.74 -12.37
CA MET A 147 -14.20 -22.13 -11.95
C MET A 147 -15.55 -22.83 -12.20
N ALA A 148 -16.67 -22.11 -12.07
CA ALA A 148 -17.99 -22.63 -12.41
C ALA A 148 -18.10 -22.96 -13.91
N GLU A 149 -17.52 -22.12 -14.78
CA GLU A 149 -17.47 -22.35 -16.23
C GLU A 149 -16.63 -23.58 -16.59
N ARG A 150 -15.45 -23.75 -15.96
CA ARG A 150 -14.51 -24.83 -16.30
C ARG A 150 -14.88 -26.19 -15.72
N VAL A 151 -15.49 -26.22 -14.54
CA VAL A 151 -15.71 -27.46 -13.78
C VAL A 151 -17.21 -27.74 -13.56
N GLY A 152 -18.10 -27.00 -14.23
CA GLY A 152 -19.53 -27.30 -14.28
C GLY A 152 -20.28 -27.06 -12.97
N GLY A 153 -20.11 -25.88 -12.36
CA GLY A 153 -20.94 -25.41 -11.24
C GLY A 153 -20.68 -26.02 -9.84
N GLN A 154 -19.80 -27.00 -9.69
CA GLN A 154 -19.59 -27.72 -8.41
C GLN A 154 -18.59 -27.07 -7.43
N TRP A 155 -18.04 -25.89 -7.74
CA TRP A 155 -16.97 -25.27 -6.95
C TRP A 155 -17.38 -24.73 -5.57
N GLY A 156 -18.66 -24.74 -5.23
CA GLY A 156 -19.19 -24.22 -3.97
C GLY A 156 -19.51 -25.24 -2.88
N GLU A 157 -19.51 -26.55 -3.17
CA GLU A 157 -19.97 -27.58 -2.22
C GLU A 157 -18.85 -28.25 -1.40
N ALA A 158 -17.58 -27.89 -1.63
CA ALA A 158 -16.42 -28.60 -1.06
C ALA A 158 -15.58 -27.79 -0.05
N LEU A 159 -16.07 -26.64 0.44
CA LEU A 159 -15.43 -25.82 1.49
C LEU A 159 -16.40 -25.62 2.66
#